data_AF-A0A7S1V5I1-F1
#
_entry.id   AF-A0A7S1V5I1-F1
#
_cell.length_a   1.000
_cell.length_b   1.000
_cell.length_c   1.000
_cell.angle_alpha   90.00
_cell.angle_beta   90.00
_cell.angle_gamma   90.00
#
_symmetry.space_group_name_H-M   'P 1'
#
loop_
_entity.id
_entity.type
_entity.pdbx_description
1 polymer ?
#
loop_
_entity_poly.entity_id
_entity_poly.type
_entity_poly.pdbx_seq_one_letter_code
_entity_poly.pdbx_strand_id
1 'polypeptide(L)'
;GLGSGLSVEDFAQLLWGDIYLDPETNTFEKRSRSGGGSVDRTFVSFVLHPLYKLYGACLAEKEKDVSKLLRRVGVLLAKDQLRASAKVLLRCALSKFFETATCGF
;
A
#
# COMPACT_ATOMS: atom_id res chain seq x y z
N GLY A 1 -14.65 1.38 -16.32
CA GLY A 1 -14.41 0.74 -15.01
C GLY A 1 -13.14 -0.08 -15.10
N LEU A 2 -12.39 -0.18 -14.00
CA LEU A 2 -11.09 -0.87 -13.79
C LEU A 2 -10.96 -2.27 -14.45
N GLY A 3 -10.98 -2.33 -15.78
CA GLY A 3 -11.06 -3.54 -16.58
C GLY A 3 -10.02 -3.52 -17.68
N SER A 4 -9.09 -4.49 -17.60
CA SER A 4 -8.29 -5.06 -18.70
C SER A 4 -7.59 -4.14 -19.70
N GLY A 5 -7.30 -2.87 -19.35
CA GLY A 5 -6.60 -1.95 -20.24
C GLY A 5 -5.83 -0.81 -19.57
N LEU A 6 -5.74 -0.80 -18.23
CA LEU A 6 -4.98 0.21 -17.51
C LEU A 6 -3.51 -0.22 -17.45
N SER A 7 -2.63 0.50 -18.16
CA SER A 7 -1.19 0.27 -18.09
C SER A 7 -0.63 0.69 -16.72
N VAL A 8 0.57 0.24 -16.38
CA VAL A 8 1.24 0.65 -15.14
C VAL A 8 1.47 2.16 -15.15
N GLU A 9 1.82 2.70 -16.31
CA GLU A 9 2.08 4.12 -16.54
C GLU A 9 0.81 4.94 -16.35
N ASP A 10 -0.31 4.51 -16.94
CA ASP A 10 -1.60 5.19 -16.79
C ASP A 10 -2.08 5.15 -15.34
N PHE A 11 -1.91 4.01 -14.66
CA PHE A 11 -2.27 3.90 -13.25
C PHE A 11 -1.42 4.82 -12.37
N ALA A 12 -0.11 4.91 -12.64
CA ALA A 12 0.79 5.79 -11.89
C ALA A 12 0.37 7.28 -12.00
N GLN A 13 -0.10 7.72 -13.17
CA GLN A 13 -0.64 9.08 -13.35
C GLN A 13 -1.92 9.33 -12.54
N LEU A 14 -2.67 8.27 -12.22
CA LEU A 14 -3.91 8.34 -11.44
C LEU A 14 -3.67 8.31 -9.93
N LEU A 15 -2.47 7.98 -9.48
CA LEU A 15 -2.14 7.85 -8.05
C LEU A 15 -1.89 9.19 -7.36
N TRP A 16 -1.64 10.29 -8.07
CA TRP A 16 -1.26 11.57 -7.45
C TRP A 16 -2.23 12.71 -7.81
N GLY A 17 -2.28 13.73 -6.95
CA GLY A 17 -3.18 14.88 -7.09
C GLY A 17 -4.56 14.66 -6.47
N ASP A 18 -5.54 15.42 -6.94
CA ASP A 18 -6.93 15.36 -6.47
C ASP A 18 -7.75 14.36 -7.29
N ILE A 19 -7.27 13.10 -7.32
CA ILE A 19 -7.93 11.99 -8.01
C ILE A 19 -8.53 11.06 -6.95
N TYR A 20 -9.74 10.57 -7.22
CA TYR A 20 -10.53 9.73 -6.33
C TYR A 20 -11.01 8.50 -7.11
N LEU A 21 -11.15 7.37 -6.43
CA LEU A 21 -11.80 6.19 -7.01
C LEU A 21 -13.23 6.11 -6.49
N ASP A 22 -14.19 6.13 -7.41
CA ASP A 22 -15.57 5.84 -7.08
C ASP A 22 -15.77 4.36 -6.73
N PRO A 23 -16.18 4.01 -5.49
CA PRO A 23 -16.48 2.63 -5.16
C PRO A 23 -17.70 2.06 -5.89
N GLU A 24 -18.64 2.91 -6.33
CA GLU A 24 -19.87 2.47 -7.01
C GLU A 24 -19.61 2.17 -8.49
N THR A 25 -19.06 3.14 -9.24
CA THR A 25 -18.80 2.97 -10.68
C THR A 25 -17.43 2.34 -10.99
N ASN A 26 -16.53 2.22 -10.01
CA ASN A 26 -15.14 1.80 -10.21
C ASN A 26 -14.40 2.63 -11.28
N THR A 27 -14.62 3.94 -11.26
CA THR A 27 -14.00 4.91 -12.16
C THR A 27 -13.22 5.99 -11.39
N PHE A 28 -12.18 6.52 -12.02
CA PHE A 28 -11.38 7.60 -11.44
C PHE A 28 -11.97 8.96 -11.78
N GLU A 29 -12.14 9.80 -10.76
CA GLU A 29 -12.76 11.11 -10.87
C GLU A 29 -11.84 12.19 -10.29
N LYS A 30 -11.74 13.34 -10.94
CA LYS A 30 -10.96 14.51 -10.46
C LYS A 30 -11.74 15.42 -9.51
N ARG A 31 -12.98 15.05 -9.16
CA ARG A 31 -13.84 15.83 -8.30
C ARG A 31 -14.35 14.89 -7.22
N SER A 32 -14.10 15.22 -5.97
CA SER A 32 -14.76 14.55 -4.85
C SER A 32 -16.27 14.73 -5.04
N ARG A 33 -17.04 13.64 -5.16
CA ARG A 33 -18.50 13.76 -5.21
C ARG A 33 -18.98 14.42 -3.91
N SER A 34 -19.55 15.62 -4.03
CA SER A 34 -20.25 16.30 -2.95
C SER A 34 -21.55 15.54 -2.65
N GLY A 35 -21.45 14.44 -1.92
CA GLY A 35 -22.63 13.65 -1.59
C GLY A 35 -22.32 12.35 -0.89
N GLY A 36 -22.06 12.41 0.43
CA GLY A 36 -22.35 11.30 1.34
C GLY A 36 -21.18 10.68 2.10
N GLY A 37 -19.93 10.80 1.62
CA GLY A 37 -18.77 10.25 2.32
C GLY A 37 -17.46 10.88 1.88
N SER A 38 -16.52 11.06 2.80
CA SER A 38 -15.15 11.45 2.46
C SER A 38 -14.49 10.29 1.72
N VAL A 39 -14.45 10.37 0.38
CA VAL A 39 -13.66 9.43 -0.42
C VAL A 39 -12.20 9.86 -0.33
N ASP A 40 -11.33 8.95 0.08
CA ASP A 40 -9.90 9.22 0.12
C ASP A 40 -9.33 9.36 -1.28
N ARG A 41 -8.31 10.22 -1.41
CA ARG A 41 -7.55 10.34 -2.65
C ARG A 41 -6.97 8.98 -3.04
N THR A 42 -6.78 8.74 -4.32
CA THR A 42 -6.16 7.51 -4.83
C THR A 42 -4.79 7.27 -4.18
N PHE A 43 -3.96 8.31 -4.01
CA PHE A 43 -2.69 8.17 -3.29
C PHE A 43 -2.87 7.62 -1.87
N VAL A 44 -3.84 8.17 -1.14
CA VAL A 44 -4.10 7.78 0.25
C VAL A 44 -4.59 6.34 0.30
N SER A 45 -5.53 5.99 -0.57
CA SER A 45 -6.14 4.65 -0.63
C SER A 45 -5.17 3.56 -1.06
N PHE A 46 -4.37 3.82 -2.11
CA PHE A 46 -3.56 2.79 -2.77
C PHE A 46 -2.09 2.80 -2.34
N VAL A 47 -1.59 3.89 -1.77
CA VAL A 47 -0.18 3.99 -1.33
C VAL A 47 -0.10 4.13 0.19
N LEU A 48 -0.69 5.18 0.78
CA LEU A 48 -0.51 5.46 2.20
C LEU A 48 -1.20 4.45 3.11
N HIS A 49 -2.42 4.02 2.80
CA HIS A 49 -3.14 3.03 3.60
C HIS A 49 -2.40 1.69 3.69
N PRO A 50 -1.94 1.08 2.58
CA PRO A 50 -1.08 -0.11 2.66
C PRO A 50 0.22 0.13 3.43
N LEU A 51 0.87 1.28 3.22
CA LEU A 51 2.11 1.62 3.91
C LEU A 51 1.92 1.78 5.42
N TYR A 52 0.86 2.45 5.86
CA TYR A 52 0.52 2.61 7.27
C TYR A 52 0.16 1.29 7.94
N LYS A 53 -0.56 0.40 7.24
CA LYS A 53 -0.85 -0.95 7.76
C LYS A 53 0.45 -1.73 7.98
N LEU A 54 1.38 -1.68 7.02
CA LEU A 54 2.67 -2.35 7.15
C LEU A 54 3.50 -1.77 8.32
N TYR A 55 3.54 -0.45 8.42
CA TYR A 55 4.24 0.25 9.50
C TYR A 55 3.64 -0.09 10.88
N GLY A 56 2.32 0.00 11.02
CA GLY A 56 1.59 -0.31 12.26
C GLY A 56 1.78 -1.76 12.70
N ALA A 57 1.73 -2.70 11.75
CA ALA A 57 1.97 -4.12 12.03
C ALA A 57 3.38 -4.35 12.60
N CYS A 58 4.40 -3.72 12.03
CA CYS A 58 5.78 -3.86 12.52
C CYS A 58 6.01 -3.26 13.92
N LEU A 59 5.18 -2.30 14.35
CA LEU A 59 5.31 -1.64 15.65
C LEU A 59 4.54 -2.33 16.79
N ALA A 60 3.35 -2.88 16.50
CA ALA A 60 2.37 -3.21 17.54
C ALA A 60 1.82 -4.64 17.51
N GLU A 61 2.10 -5.42 16.45
CA GLU A 61 1.49 -6.75 16.28
C GLU A 61 2.40 -7.90 16.72
N LYS A 62 1.77 -9.05 16.96
CA LYS A 62 2.48 -10.30 17.30
C LYS A 62 3.20 -10.83 16.06
N GLU A 63 4.33 -11.51 16.27
CA GLU A 63 5.17 -12.12 15.21
C GLU A 63 4.35 -12.87 14.13
N LYS A 64 3.32 -13.62 14.57
CA LYS A 64 2.44 -14.40 13.69
C LYS A 64 1.62 -13.53 12.72
N ASP A 65 1.10 -12.41 13.21
CA ASP A 65 0.22 -11.52 12.45
C ASP A 65 1.05 -10.72 11.43
N VAL A 66 2.21 -10.23 11.85
CA VAL A 66 3.19 -9.60 10.96
C VAL A 66 3.64 -10.57 9.87
N SER A 67 3.99 -11.81 10.21
CA SER A 67 4.41 -12.81 9.21
C SER A 67 3.29 -13.10 8.20
N LYS A 68 2.04 -13.19 8.66
CA LYS A 68 0.87 -13.40 7.79
C LYS A 68 0.64 -12.21 6.86
N LEU A 69 0.78 -10.99 7.36
CA LEU A 69 0.65 -9.77 6.55
C LEU A 69 1.74 -9.69 5.48
N LEU A 70 3.01 -9.87 5.87
CA LEU A 70 4.16 -9.82 4.95
C LEU A 70 4.03 -10.87 3.83
N ARG A 71 3.58 -12.08 4.17
CA ARG A 71 3.34 -13.14 3.18
C ARG A 71 2.29 -12.77 2.14
N ARG A 72 1.23 -12.03 2.52
CA ARG A 72 0.18 -11.59 1.58
C ARG A 72 0.70 -10.61 0.53
N VAL A 73 1.74 -9.85 0.88
CA VAL A 73 2.39 -8.89 -0.03
C VAL A 73 3.67 -9.46 -0.67
N GLY A 74 3.89 -10.78 -0.59
CA GLY A 74 5.02 -11.47 -1.21
C GLY A 74 6.34 -11.37 -0.45
N VAL A 75 6.36 -10.82 0.77
CA VAL A 75 7.56 -10.66 1.58
C VAL A 75 7.74 -11.84 2.54
N LEU A 76 8.90 -12.49 2.45
CA LEU A 76 9.31 -13.57 3.33
C LEU A 76 10.51 -13.13 4.17
N LEU A 77 10.34 -13.13 5.49
CA LEU A 77 11.41 -12.86 6.45
C LEU A 77 11.73 -14.10 7.26
N ALA A 78 12.99 -14.24 7.65
CA ALA A 78 13.44 -15.30 8.55
C ALA A 78 12.97 -15.05 10.00
N LYS A 79 12.98 -16.09 10.84
CA LYS A 79 12.46 -16.02 12.21
C LYS A 79 13.20 -15.02 13.09
N ASP A 80 14.50 -14.90 12.92
CA ASP A 80 15.36 -13.93 13.59
C ASP A 80 15.00 -12.48 13.19
N GLN A 81 14.73 -12.25 11.90
CA GLN A 81 14.29 -10.94 11.40
C GLN A 81 12.92 -10.55 11.95
N LEU A 82 11.98 -11.50 12.03
CA LEU A 82 10.64 -11.28 12.60
C LEU A 82 10.65 -10.94 14.10
N ARG A 83 11.71 -11.35 14.82
CA ARG A 83 11.91 -11.10 16.25
C ARG A 83 12.82 -9.90 16.54
N ALA A 84 13.30 -9.24 15.49
CA ALA A 84 14.15 -8.07 15.64
C ALA A 84 13.37 -6.90 16.26
N SER A 85 14.10 -5.88 16.70
CA SER A 85 13.46 -4.63 17.14
C SER A 85 12.62 -4.03 16.02
N ALA A 86 11.55 -3.31 16.38
CA ALA A 86 10.58 -2.81 15.41
C ALA A 86 11.21 -1.99 14.27
N LYS A 87 12.25 -1.19 14.57
CA LYS A 87 13.02 -0.44 13.57
C LYS A 87 13.73 -1.37 12.56
N VAL A 88 14.34 -2.45 13.04
CA VAL A 88 15.07 -3.41 12.19
C VAL A 88 14.09 -4.23 11.37
N LEU A 89 13.01 -4.72 12.00
CA LEU A 89 11.94 -5.46 11.33
C LEU A 89 11.32 -4.63 10.20
N LEU A 90 10.95 -3.38 10.47
CA LEU A 90 10.39 -2.47 9.48
C LEU A 90 11.36 -2.25 8.32
N ARG A 91 12.66 -2.03 8.60
CA ARG A 91 13.68 -1.89 7.56
C ARG A 91 13.75 -3.14 6.70
N CYS A 92 13.84 -4.33 7.29
CA CYS A 92 13.90 -5.59 6.56
C CYS A 92 12.64 -5.82 5.71
N ALA A 93 11.45 -5.57 6.26
CA ALA A 93 10.18 -5.71 5.58
C ALA A 93 10.08 -4.77 4.37
N LEU A 94 10.36 -3.47 4.55
CA LEU A 94 10.29 -2.47 3.47
C LEU A 94 11.39 -2.70 2.42
N SER A 95 12.62 -3.02 2.83
CA SER A 95 13.70 -3.33 1.88
C SER A 95 13.35 -4.52 0.99
N LYS A 96 12.68 -5.54 1.54
CA LYS A 96 12.21 -6.69 0.75
C LYS A 96 10.98 -6.37 -0.09
N PHE A 97 10.04 -5.59 0.44
CA PHE A 97 8.85 -5.18 -0.28
C PHE A 97 9.19 -4.33 -1.52
N PHE A 98 10.19 -3.45 -1.42
CA PHE A 98 10.64 -2.58 -2.50
C PHE A 98 11.89 -3.10 -3.22
N GLU A 99 12.29 -4.36 -3.05
CA GLU A 99 13.55 -4.90 -3.62
C GLU A 99 13.57 -4.85 -5.16
N THR A 100 12.41 -4.92 -5.81
CA THR A 100 12.26 -4.85 -7.27
C THR A 100 11.98 -3.43 -7.77
N ALA A 101 12.00 -2.41 -6.92
CA ALA A 101 11.80 -1.03 -7.34
C ALA A 101 13.02 -0.57 -8.16
N THR A 102 12.80 -0.32 -9.45
CA THR A 102 13.84 0.07 -10.41
C THR A 102 14.12 1.57 -10.42
N CYS A 103 13.24 2.37 -9.80
CA CYS A 103 13.43 3.80 -9.55
C CYS A 103 13.77 4.02 -8.07
N GLY A 104 15.06 4.30 -7.80
CA GLY A 104 15.49 4.84 -6.51
C GLY A 104 15.20 6.33 -6.42
N PHE A 105 15.13 6.84 -5.18
CA PHE A 105 15.08 8.28 -4.90
C PHE A 105 16.33 9.02 -5.41
#